data_AF-A0A174MRV9-F1
#
_entry.id   AF-A0A174MRV9-F1
#
_cell.length_a   1.000
_cell.length_b   1.000
_cell.length_c   1.000
_cell.angle_alpha   90.00
_cell.angle_beta   90.00
_cell.angle_gamma   90.00
#
_symmetry.space_group_name_H-M   'P 1'
#
loop_
_entity.id
_entity.type
_entity.pdbx_description
1 polymer ?
#
loop_
_entity_poly.entity_id
_entity_poly.type
_entity_poly.pdbx_seq_one_letter_code
_entity_poly.pdbx_strand_id
1 'polypeptide(L)'
;MNIRSKNIALLFSCVLLSISCVDKYLPDSLDAFDRDVNFTTKLYRPQLGKNSLMSDNFSSGNSTLPLTFEISRIVRADGSPAPELTEYFPVKVWKTPYMGTEKSIEEIEAKREIEYRTLFQVKKHSGEFMMWSNAESSFVQCAPSDGYIFDVLVKNSGGYKTFTDMQLIPVRESDYEPSIYDPETGLVQGQDYVTPNSLTLFQTESGDYMFPEDVHIYFRENQDNDDDVKSLTFRFYGPDYTPISPSSFNQTDWANLIHGFNMEKTDEYVKYDVVYPMPLVEMKSKYTNKDGNRINVNFLYDRITASGYRMTSTMSFEFAIYKEAHWEIIVVFTAGAPLFEDGK
;
A
#
# COMPACT_ATOMS: atom_id res chain seq x y z
N MET A 1 73.88 5.76 -48.58
CA MET A 1 72.59 6.08 -47.95
C MET A 1 72.59 5.47 -46.54
N ASN A 2 72.38 6.29 -45.51
CA ASN A 2 72.85 6.14 -44.12
C ASN A 2 72.32 4.92 -43.33
N ILE A 3 73.22 4.20 -42.65
CA ILE A 3 72.90 3.14 -41.67
C ILE A 3 72.10 3.68 -40.47
N ARG A 4 72.23 4.98 -40.16
CA ARG A 4 71.48 5.67 -39.09
C ARG A 4 69.96 5.76 -39.33
N SER A 5 69.49 5.85 -40.58
CA SER A 5 68.04 5.96 -40.86
C SER A 5 67.32 4.62 -40.79
N LYS A 6 68.03 3.50 -41.06
CA LYS A 6 67.47 2.14 -40.96
C LYS A 6 67.22 1.72 -39.50
N ASN A 7 68.08 2.12 -38.57
CA ASN A 7 67.93 1.78 -37.16
C ASN A 7 66.82 2.58 -36.47
N ILE A 8 66.60 3.85 -36.87
CA ILE A 8 65.51 4.68 -36.34
C ILE A 8 64.15 4.19 -36.86
N ALA A 9 64.06 3.80 -38.13
CA ALA A 9 62.84 3.23 -38.70
C ALA A 9 62.47 1.87 -38.08
N LEU A 10 63.47 1.04 -37.73
CA LEU A 10 63.24 -0.25 -37.07
C LEU A 10 62.79 -0.08 -35.60
N LEU A 11 63.36 0.89 -34.87
CA LEU A 11 62.95 1.23 -33.50
C LEU A 11 61.55 1.88 -33.45
N PHE A 12 61.18 2.73 -34.41
CA PHE A 12 59.82 3.27 -34.50
C PHE A 12 58.77 2.21 -34.86
N SER A 13 59.14 1.23 -35.70
CA SER A 13 58.27 0.09 -36.02
C SER A 13 58.02 -0.83 -34.82
N CYS A 14 59.04 -1.10 -33.99
CA CYS A 14 58.89 -1.90 -32.77
C CYS A 14 58.09 -1.21 -31.64
N VAL A 15 58.06 0.13 -31.62
CA VAL A 15 57.26 0.91 -30.65
C VAL A 15 55.80 1.05 -31.11
N LEU A 16 55.54 1.13 -32.42
CA LEU A 16 54.17 1.16 -32.95
C LEU A 16 53.47 -0.21 -32.89
N LEU A 17 54.23 -1.31 -32.95
CA LEU A 17 53.69 -2.68 -32.81
C LEU A 17 53.36 -3.07 -31.36
N SER A 18 53.87 -2.34 -30.36
CA SER A 18 53.61 -2.61 -28.94
C SER A 18 52.42 -1.83 -28.37
N ILE A 19 51.87 -0.85 -29.10
CA ILE A 19 50.70 -0.04 -28.66
C ILE A 19 49.37 -0.56 -29.28
N SER A 20 49.42 -1.41 -30.29
CA SER A 20 48.23 -1.85 -31.07
C SER A 20 47.60 -3.17 -30.62
N CYS A 21 48.17 -3.90 -29.65
CA CYS A 21 47.82 -5.31 -29.41
C CYS A 21 47.46 -5.67 -27.96
N VAL A 22 47.25 -4.71 -27.05
CA VAL A 22 46.96 -5.07 -25.64
C VAL A 22 45.48 -4.95 -25.30
N ASP A 23 44.80 -3.88 -25.72
CA ASP A 23 43.40 -3.65 -25.31
C ASP A 23 42.39 -4.63 -25.94
N LYS A 24 42.77 -5.27 -27.07
CA LYS A 24 41.86 -6.17 -27.82
C LYS A 24 41.94 -7.64 -27.41
N TYR A 25 42.83 -7.99 -26.48
CA TYR A 25 43.09 -9.38 -26.03
C TYR A 25 43.07 -9.54 -24.51
N LEU A 26 42.78 -8.48 -23.75
CA LEU A 26 42.44 -8.65 -22.34
C LEU A 26 41.02 -9.22 -22.29
N PRO A 27 40.80 -10.38 -21.64
CA PRO A 27 39.45 -10.84 -21.38
C PRO A 27 38.74 -9.75 -20.59
N ASP A 28 37.49 -9.45 -20.97
CA ASP A 28 36.66 -8.54 -20.19
C ASP A 28 36.69 -8.99 -18.73
N SER A 29 36.91 -8.02 -17.83
CA SER A 29 36.88 -8.31 -16.39
C SER A 29 35.47 -8.78 -16.04
N LEU A 30 35.31 -10.08 -15.83
CA LEU A 30 34.06 -10.63 -15.35
C LEU A 30 33.79 -10.14 -13.92
N ASP A 31 32.54 -9.84 -13.63
CA ASP A 31 32.10 -9.53 -12.28
C ASP A 31 32.32 -10.71 -11.32
N ALA A 32 32.36 -10.44 -10.02
CA ALA A 32 32.28 -11.49 -9.02
C ALA A 32 30.82 -11.96 -8.89
N PHE A 33 30.60 -13.28 -8.86
CA PHE A 33 29.33 -13.87 -8.49
C PHE A 33 29.54 -14.84 -7.33
N ASP A 34 29.01 -14.49 -6.17
CA ASP A 34 29.14 -15.30 -4.96
C ASP A 34 28.25 -16.55 -5.05
N ARG A 35 28.76 -17.69 -4.61
CA ARG A 35 27.99 -18.95 -4.59
C ARG A 35 26.93 -18.94 -3.49
N ASP A 36 27.16 -18.13 -2.45
CA ASP A 36 26.32 -18.03 -1.26
C ASP A 36 25.17 -17.02 -1.41
N VAL A 37 24.97 -16.44 -2.61
CA VAL A 37 23.77 -15.63 -2.90
C VAL A 37 22.51 -16.42 -2.57
N ASN A 38 21.57 -15.80 -1.85
CA ASN A 38 20.36 -16.48 -1.40
C ASN A 38 19.15 -15.55 -1.26
N PHE A 39 17.95 -16.11 -1.41
CA PHE A 39 16.75 -15.52 -0.85
C PHE A 39 16.61 -15.93 0.62
N THR A 40 16.21 -15.00 1.49
CA THR A 40 16.02 -15.22 2.94
C THR A 40 14.70 -15.91 3.26
N THR A 41 13.71 -15.82 2.36
CA THR A 41 12.45 -16.58 2.42
C THR A 41 12.19 -17.30 1.11
N LYS A 42 11.44 -18.41 1.21
CA LYS A 42 10.92 -19.14 0.05
C LYS A 42 9.41 -19.03 -0.10
N LEU A 43 8.70 -18.63 0.95
CA LEU A 43 7.25 -18.50 0.95
C LEU A 43 6.87 -17.03 1.03
N TYR A 44 6.09 -16.58 0.05
CA TYR A 44 5.52 -15.24 -0.04
C TYR A 44 4.01 -15.32 0.07
N ARG A 45 3.42 -14.54 0.98
CA ARG A 45 1.98 -14.47 1.21
C ARG A 45 1.47 -13.03 1.11
N PRO A 46 1.56 -12.40 -0.08
CA PRO A 46 1.03 -11.05 -0.26
C PRO A 46 -0.49 -11.05 -0.10
N GLN A 47 -1.02 -9.94 0.36
CA GLN A 47 -2.46 -9.73 0.39
C GLN A 47 -2.91 -9.17 -0.96
N LEU A 48 -3.94 -9.77 -1.54
CA LEU A 48 -4.56 -9.33 -2.78
C LEU A 48 -5.29 -7.98 -2.59
N GLY A 49 -5.66 -7.31 -3.69
CA GLY A 49 -6.41 -6.05 -3.65
C GLY A 49 -5.60 -4.81 -3.24
N LYS A 50 -4.34 -4.96 -2.83
CA LYS A 50 -3.41 -3.84 -2.58
C LYS A 50 -2.00 -4.14 -3.08
N ASN A 51 -1.24 -3.07 -3.35
CA ASN A 51 0.15 -3.21 -3.73
C ASN A 51 0.95 -3.77 -2.54
N SER A 52 1.57 -4.93 -2.72
CA SER A 52 2.41 -5.57 -1.71
C SER A 52 3.85 -5.66 -2.21
N LEU A 53 4.74 -4.86 -1.61
CA LEU A 53 6.19 -4.94 -1.83
C LEU A 53 6.80 -5.92 -0.82
N MET A 54 7.50 -6.92 -1.33
CA MET A 54 8.24 -7.90 -0.54
C MET A 54 9.73 -7.58 -0.64
N SER A 55 10.22 -6.77 0.31
CA SER A 55 11.61 -6.32 0.41
C SER A 55 12.45 -7.20 1.36
N ASP A 56 13.73 -6.86 1.48
CA ASP A 56 14.68 -7.46 2.44
C ASP A 56 14.75 -9.00 2.36
N ASN A 57 14.49 -9.50 1.15
CA ASN A 57 14.29 -10.91 0.86
C ASN A 57 15.51 -11.57 0.20
N PHE A 58 16.59 -10.83 -0.08
CA PHE A 58 17.72 -11.31 -0.85
C PHE A 58 19.08 -10.85 -0.28
N SER A 59 20.05 -11.75 -0.26
CA SER A 59 21.45 -11.48 0.07
C SER A 59 22.34 -11.71 -1.16
N SER A 60 23.10 -10.67 -1.54
CA SER A 60 24.04 -10.71 -2.65
C SER A 60 25.40 -11.35 -2.30
N GLY A 61 25.64 -11.69 -1.03
CA GLY A 61 26.97 -12.10 -0.56
C GLY A 61 28.04 -11.09 -1.00
N ASN A 62 29.17 -11.58 -1.48
CA ASN A 62 30.26 -10.77 -2.04
C ASN A 62 30.17 -10.58 -3.56
N SER A 63 28.99 -10.71 -4.15
CA SER A 63 28.80 -10.51 -5.60
C SER A 63 28.96 -9.04 -5.98
N THR A 64 29.49 -8.77 -7.18
CA THR A 64 29.47 -7.44 -7.77
C THR A 64 28.04 -7.07 -8.16
N LEU A 65 27.60 -5.88 -7.72
CA LEU A 65 26.29 -5.30 -8.07
C LEU A 65 26.41 -4.41 -9.33
N PRO A 66 25.32 -4.25 -10.12
CA PRO A 66 23.98 -4.79 -9.88
C PRO A 66 23.82 -6.24 -10.35
N LEU A 67 23.10 -7.03 -9.56
CA LEU A 67 22.54 -8.30 -10.03
C LEU A 67 21.28 -8.03 -10.86
N THR A 68 20.96 -8.96 -11.77
CA THR A 68 19.74 -8.96 -12.55
C THR A 68 18.86 -10.13 -12.14
N PHE A 69 17.58 -9.85 -11.87
CA PHE A 69 16.58 -10.82 -11.42
C PHE A 69 15.48 -11.00 -12.47
N GLU A 70 15.03 -12.24 -12.65
CA GLU A 70 13.97 -12.61 -13.60
C GLU A 70 13.19 -13.81 -13.07
N ILE A 71 11.85 -13.73 -13.04
CA ILE A 71 11.01 -14.90 -12.79
C ILE A 71 11.08 -15.76 -14.06
N SER A 72 11.80 -16.87 -13.99
CA SER A 72 12.03 -17.74 -15.16
C SER A 72 10.90 -18.73 -15.39
N ARG A 73 10.09 -19.01 -14.35
CA ARG A 73 8.94 -19.91 -14.42
C ARG A 73 7.96 -19.56 -13.31
N ILE A 74 6.66 -19.62 -13.61
CA ILE A 74 5.59 -19.60 -12.62
C ILE A 74 4.46 -20.53 -13.07
N VAL A 75 4.01 -21.38 -12.16
CA VAL A 75 2.93 -22.35 -12.38
C VAL A 75 2.08 -22.43 -11.12
N ARG A 76 0.86 -22.94 -11.25
CA ARG A 76 0.05 -23.33 -10.09
C ARG A 76 0.74 -24.48 -9.34
N ALA A 77 0.39 -24.67 -8.08
CA ALA A 77 0.97 -25.71 -7.23
C ALA A 77 0.80 -27.14 -7.80
N ASP A 78 -0.28 -27.38 -8.57
CA ASP A 78 -0.53 -28.63 -9.29
C ASP A 78 0.32 -28.79 -10.57
N GLY A 79 1.15 -27.81 -10.91
CA GLY A 79 2.00 -27.76 -12.10
C GLY A 79 1.31 -27.24 -13.36
N SER A 80 0.02 -26.90 -13.31
CA SER A 80 -0.70 -26.33 -14.44
C SER A 80 -0.27 -24.87 -14.73
N PRO A 81 -0.47 -24.37 -15.97
CA PRO A 81 -0.15 -22.99 -16.30
C PRO A 81 -0.90 -22.00 -15.39
N ALA A 82 -0.24 -20.88 -15.06
CA ALA A 82 -0.79 -19.78 -14.28
C ALA A 82 -0.98 -18.52 -15.17
N PRO A 83 -1.88 -18.55 -16.19
CA PRO A 83 -2.07 -17.43 -17.10
C PRO A 83 -2.38 -16.13 -16.36
N GLU A 84 -3.15 -16.21 -15.26
CA GLU A 84 -3.49 -15.09 -14.40
C GLU A 84 -2.29 -14.32 -13.84
N LEU A 85 -1.10 -14.94 -13.72
CA LEU A 85 0.12 -14.28 -13.25
C LEU A 85 1.12 -13.95 -14.37
N THR A 86 0.89 -14.44 -15.60
CA THR A 86 1.77 -14.22 -16.75
C THR A 86 1.21 -13.24 -17.77
N GLU A 87 -0.10 -12.99 -17.75
CA GLU A 87 -0.74 -11.99 -18.59
C GLU A 87 -0.50 -10.57 -18.07
N TYR A 88 -0.67 -9.60 -18.97
CA TYR A 88 -0.44 -8.18 -18.67
C TYR A 88 -1.75 -7.50 -18.31
N PHE A 89 -1.74 -6.78 -17.18
CA PHE A 89 -2.86 -6.02 -16.65
C PHE A 89 -2.55 -4.53 -16.66
N PRO A 90 -3.55 -3.66 -16.89
CA PRO A 90 -3.39 -2.22 -16.78
C PRO A 90 -3.29 -1.83 -15.30
N VAL A 91 -2.09 -1.50 -14.83
CA VAL A 91 -1.85 -1.06 -13.46
C VAL A 91 -1.59 0.45 -13.42
N LYS A 92 -2.15 1.14 -12.42
CA LYS A 92 -1.88 2.56 -12.21
C LYS A 92 -0.53 2.74 -11.50
N VAL A 93 0.38 3.49 -12.12
CA VAL A 93 1.73 3.76 -11.60
C VAL A 93 1.95 5.26 -11.48
N TRP A 94 2.61 5.69 -10.40
CA TRP A 94 3.01 7.08 -10.19
C TRP A 94 4.21 7.44 -11.07
N LYS A 95 4.08 8.51 -11.87
CA LYS A 95 5.22 9.12 -12.60
C LYS A 95 5.81 10.30 -11.87
N THR A 96 4.96 11.02 -11.14
CA THR A 96 5.38 12.08 -10.24
C THR A 96 4.98 11.71 -8.81
N PRO A 97 5.83 11.98 -7.80
CA PRO A 97 5.47 11.72 -6.42
C PRO A 97 4.18 12.43 -6.02
N TYR A 98 3.32 11.68 -5.35
CA TYR A 98 2.20 12.22 -4.59
C TYR A 98 2.73 12.91 -3.33
N MET A 99 2.16 14.06 -2.99
CA MET A 99 2.65 14.90 -1.89
C MET A 99 1.62 15.10 -0.77
N GLY A 100 0.35 14.76 -0.99
CA GLY A 100 -0.74 15.04 -0.05
C GLY A 100 -1.15 16.51 0.00
N THR A 101 -0.71 17.30 -0.99
CA THR A 101 -1.00 18.74 -1.12
C THR A 101 -1.75 19.08 -2.40
N GLU A 102 -2.07 18.07 -3.21
CA GLU A 102 -2.89 18.17 -4.41
C GLU A 102 -4.28 18.72 -4.04
N LYS A 103 -4.85 19.53 -4.93
CA LYS A 103 -6.08 20.29 -4.67
C LYS A 103 -7.32 19.73 -5.38
N SER A 104 -7.15 18.75 -6.25
CA SER A 104 -8.24 18.08 -6.93
C SER A 104 -7.88 16.65 -7.33
N ILE A 105 -8.89 15.88 -7.72
CA ILE A 105 -8.74 14.52 -8.25
C ILE A 105 -7.95 14.55 -9.57
N GLU A 106 -8.17 15.56 -10.41
CA GLU A 106 -7.48 15.71 -11.70
C GLU A 106 -5.98 15.94 -11.51
N GLU A 107 -5.58 16.73 -10.50
CA GLU A 107 -4.16 16.90 -10.17
C GLU A 107 -3.51 15.57 -9.71
N ILE A 108 -4.26 14.72 -9.01
CA ILE A 108 -3.79 13.39 -8.59
C ILE A 108 -3.64 12.46 -9.78
N GLU A 109 -4.67 12.33 -10.60
CA GLU A 109 -4.66 11.41 -11.75
C GLU A 109 -3.67 11.86 -12.83
N ALA A 110 -3.40 13.17 -12.98
CA ALA A 110 -2.34 13.67 -13.88
C ALA A 110 -0.92 13.23 -13.46
N LYS A 111 -0.72 12.78 -12.22
CA LYS A 111 0.56 12.22 -11.74
C LYS A 111 0.68 10.72 -11.95
N ARG A 112 -0.41 10.07 -12.38
CA ARG A 112 -0.50 8.62 -12.59
C ARG A 112 -0.56 8.33 -14.08
N GLU A 113 -0.11 7.15 -14.46
CA GLU A 113 -0.38 6.60 -15.78
C GLU A 113 -0.69 5.11 -15.67
N ILE A 114 -1.27 4.57 -16.75
CA ILE A 114 -1.50 3.13 -16.88
C ILE A 114 -0.27 2.52 -17.52
N GLU A 115 0.34 1.56 -16.83
CA GLU A 115 1.38 0.69 -17.38
C GLU A 115 0.86 -0.75 -17.44
N TYR A 116 1.19 -1.48 -18.50
CA TYR A 116 0.84 -2.89 -18.61
C TYR A 116 1.90 -3.74 -17.94
N ARG A 117 1.53 -4.48 -16.88
CA ARG A 117 2.44 -5.30 -16.08
C ARG A 117 1.82 -6.64 -15.71
N THR A 118 2.64 -7.65 -15.48
CA THR A 118 2.18 -8.88 -14.81
C THR A 118 1.85 -8.56 -13.35
N LEU A 119 0.87 -9.28 -12.78
CA LEU A 119 0.42 -9.03 -11.41
C LEU A 119 1.51 -9.31 -10.37
N PHE A 120 2.31 -10.36 -10.61
CA PHE A 120 3.47 -10.70 -9.80
C PHE A 120 4.74 -10.51 -10.61
N GLN A 121 5.68 -9.73 -10.09
CA GLN A 121 6.95 -9.44 -10.76
C GLN A 121 8.11 -9.38 -9.75
N VAL A 122 9.31 -9.64 -10.24
CA VAL A 122 10.56 -9.35 -9.52
C VAL A 122 11.17 -8.07 -10.06
N LYS A 123 11.59 -7.16 -9.17
CA LYS A 123 12.29 -5.95 -9.58
C LYS A 123 13.69 -6.29 -10.07
N LYS A 124 13.96 -5.90 -11.32
CA LYS A 124 15.15 -6.29 -12.09
C LYS A 124 16.48 -6.15 -11.36
N HIS A 125 16.66 -5.14 -10.50
CA HIS A 125 17.95 -4.82 -9.88
C HIS A 125 17.97 -4.92 -8.34
N SER A 126 16.83 -5.21 -7.70
CA SER A 126 16.77 -5.35 -6.24
C SER A 126 16.38 -6.75 -5.78
N GLY A 127 15.73 -7.56 -6.63
CA GLY A 127 15.23 -8.88 -6.23
C GLY A 127 13.95 -8.82 -5.37
N GLU A 128 13.44 -7.62 -5.12
CA GLU A 128 12.17 -7.42 -4.41
C GLU A 128 11.02 -7.92 -5.28
N PHE A 129 10.05 -8.59 -4.68
CA PHE A 129 8.82 -8.96 -5.38
C PHE A 129 7.76 -7.90 -5.19
N MET A 130 6.93 -7.71 -6.21
CA MET A 130 5.75 -6.85 -6.17
C MET A 130 4.53 -7.66 -6.59
N MET A 131 3.50 -7.63 -5.75
CA MET A 131 2.14 -7.99 -6.14
C MET A 131 1.34 -6.70 -6.33
N TRP A 132 0.77 -6.50 -7.52
CA TRP A 132 -0.04 -5.32 -7.82
C TRP A 132 -1.47 -5.45 -7.30
N SER A 133 -2.08 -4.31 -6.96
CA SER A 133 -3.44 -4.23 -6.39
C SER A 133 -4.54 -4.79 -7.30
N ASN A 134 -4.28 -4.88 -8.61
CA ASN A 134 -5.20 -5.51 -9.57
C ASN A 134 -5.34 -7.03 -9.37
N ALA A 135 -4.51 -7.65 -8.54
CA ALA A 135 -4.62 -9.07 -8.23
C ALA A 135 -5.80 -9.32 -7.29
N GLU A 136 -6.79 -10.06 -7.76
CA GLU A 136 -8.03 -10.35 -7.03
C GLU A 136 -8.28 -11.86 -6.90
N SER A 137 -8.88 -12.28 -5.79
CA SER A 137 -9.24 -13.67 -5.50
C SER A 137 -10.32 -14.23 -6.42
N SER A 138 -10.98 -13.37 -7.21
CA SER A 138 -11.94 -13.76 -8.25
C SER A 138 -11.28 -14.54 -9.39
N PHE A 139 -9.98 -14.35 -9.64
CA PHE A 139 -9.24 -15.06 -10.69
C PHE A 139 -7.80 -15.47 -10.32
N VAL A 140 -7.22 -14.94 -9.24
CA VAL A 140 -5.93 -15.37 -8.67
C VAL A 140 -6.18 -16.40 -7.56
N GLN A 141 -5.46 -17.52 -7.62
CA GLN A 141 -5.51 -18.52 -6.55
C GLN A 141 -4.89 -17.94 -5.28
N CYS A 142 -5.66 -18.00 -4.19
CA CYS A 142 -5.23 -17.56 -2.87
C CYS A 142 -5.54 -18.65 -1.83
N ALA A 143 -5.08 -18.44 -0.61
CA ALA A 143 -5.43 -19.29 0.53
C ALA A 143 -6.96 -19.52 0.58
N PRO A 144 -7.42 -20.75 0.86
CA PRO A 144 -6.64 -21.89 1.35
C PRO A 144 -6.01 -22.79 0.26
N SER A 145 -5.93 -22.35 -1.01
CA SER A 145 -5.18 -23.08 -2.05
C SER A 145 -3.68 -23.15 -1.73
N ASP A 146 -3.00 -24.17 -2.26
CA ASP A 146 -1.53 -24.30 -2.24
C ASP A 146 -0.83 -23.23 -3.10
N GLY A 147 -1.60 -22.43 -3.86
CA GLY A 147 -1.13 -21.27 -4.59
C GLY A 147 -0.24 -21.63 -5.78
N TYR A 148 0.95 -21.05 -5.82
CA TYR A 148 1.84 -21.08 -6.97
C TYR A 148 3.26 -21.48 -6.59
N ILE A 149 3.95 -22.06 -7.56
CA ILE A 149 5.38 -22.37 -7.51
C ILE A 149 6.08 -21.56 -8.59
N PHE A 150 7.17 -20.90 -8.23
CA PHE A 150 7.95 -20.09 -9.16
C PHE A 150 9.45 -20.26 -8.97
N ASP A 151 10.18 -20.02 -10.05
CA ASP A 151 11.64 -20.09 -10.12
C ASP A 151 12.19 -18.70 -10.48
N VAL A 152 13.34 -18.33 -9.90
CA VAL A 152 13.98 -17.03 -10.13
C VAL A 152 15.41 -17.22 -10.60
N LEU A 153 15.73 -16.63 -11.74
CA LEU A 153 17.09 -16.52 -12.26
C LEU A 153 17.73 -15.23 -11.74
N VAL A 154 18.90 -15.36 -11.12
CA VAL A 154 19.74 -14.24 -10.67
C VAL A 154 21.07 -14.32 -11.41
N LYS A 155 21.51 -13.21 -12.04
CA LYS A 155 22.74 -13.19 -12.86
C LYS A 155 23.46 -11.84 -12.85
N ASN A 156 24.77 -11.86 -13.08
CA ASN A 156 25.57 -10.72 -13.58
C ASN A 156 26.53 -11.23 -14.67
N SER A 157 27.54 -10.46 -15.06
CA SER A 157 28.51 -10.90 -16.08
C SER A 157 29.39 -12.07 -15.59
N GLY A 158 29.56 -12.23 -14.27
CA GLY A 158 30.41 -13.23 -13.63
C GLY A 158 29.78 -14.60 -13.43
N GLY A 159 28.45 -14.68 -13.39
CA GLY A 159 27.76 -15.94 -13.12
C GLY A 159 26.25 -15.80 -12.98
N TYR A 160 25.61 -16.93 -12.68
CA TYR A 160 24.18 -17.00 -12.44
C TYR A 160 23.84 -18.10 -11.44
N LYS A 161 22.66 -17.97 -10.81
CA LYS A 161 22.05 -18.99 -9.96
C LYS A 161 20.54 -18.96 -10.18
N THR A 162 19.95 -20.14 -10.30
CA THR A 162 18.50 -20.30 -10.31
C THR A 162 18.04 -20.76 -8.94
N PHE A 163 17.06 -20.06 -8.39
CA PHE A 163 16.34 -20.45 -7.20
C PHE A 163 15.06 -21.13 -7.63
N THR A 164 14.92 -22.42 -7.29
CA THR A 164 13.76 -23.21 -7.69
C THR A 164 12.79 -23.40 -6.53
N ASP A 165 11.55 -23.70 -6.88
CA ASP A 165 10.51 -24.14 -5.96
C ASP A 165 10.19 -23.11 -4.87
N MET A 166 10.24 -21.83 -5.23
CA MET A 166 9.72 -20.75 -4.38
C MET A 166 8.20 -20.79 -4.41
N GLN A 167 7.55 -20.43 -3.30
CA GLN A 167 6.11 -20.52 -3.10
C GLN A 167 5.48 -19.14 -3.01
N LEU A 168 4.39 -18.95 -3.72
CA LEU A 168 3.53 -17.78 -3.64
C LEU A 168 2.13 -18.26 -3.26
N ILE A 169 1.70 -17.94 -2.04
CA ILE A 169 0.36 -18.27 -1.51
C ILE A 169 -0.29 -16.96 -1.08
N PRO A 170 -0.91 -16.22 -2.00
CA PRO A 170 -1.58 -14.97 -1.67
C PRO A 170 -2.71 -15.21 -0.67
N VAL A 171 -3.06 -14.19 0.10
CA VAL A 171 -4.26 -14.19 0.95
C VAL A 171 -5.30 -13.24 0.36
N ARG A 172 -6.57 -13.43 0.72
CA ARG A 172 -7.70 -12.66 0.15
C ARG A 172 -7.53 -11.17 0.37
N GLU A 173 -8.17 -10.41 -0.50
CA GLU A 173 -8.33 -8.97 -0.37
C GLU A 173 -8.95 -8.64 0.98
N SER A 174 -8.50 -7.55 1.57
CA SER A 174 -9.31 -6.84 2.55
C SER A 174 -9.71 -5.53 1.92
N ASP A 175 -11.00 -5.24 1.91
CA ASP A 175 -11.52 -4.01 1.32
C ASP A 175 -11.09 -2.78 2.14
N TYR A 176 -10.87 -2.97 3.44
CA TYR A 176 -10.48 -1.93 4.39
C TYR A 176 -9.66 -2.49 5.57
N GLU A 177 -9.07 -1.59 6.35
CA GLU A 177 -8.38 -1.87 7.61
C GLU A 177 -8.82 -0.88 8.69
N PRO A 178 -9.01 -1.29 9.96
CA PRO A 178 -8.90 -2.66 10.46
C PRO A 178 -9.94 -3.59 9.84
N SER A 179 -9.51 -4.76 9.38
CA SER A 179 -10.42 -5.73 8.79
C SER A 179 -11.17 -6.53 9.86
N ILE A 180 -12.45 -6.80 9.62
CA ILE A 180 -13.23 -7.80 10.37
C ILE A 180 -13.13 -9.19 9.72
N TYR A 181 -12.49 -9.32 8.56
CA TYR A 181 -12.44 -10.57 7.80
C TYR A 181 -11.13 -11.31 8.04
N ASP A 182 -11.24 -12.62 8.16
CA ASP A 182 -10.11 -13.53 8.16
C ASP A 182 -9.50 -13.58 6.74
N PRO A 183 -8.21 -13.26 6.56
CA PRO A 183 -7.61 -13.17 5.24
C PRO A 183 -7.45 -14.53 4.53
N GLU A 184 -7.54 -15.66 5.24
CA GLU A 184 -7.44 -17.00 4.64
C GLU A 184 -8.81 -17.54 4.21
N THR A 185 -9.82 -17.36 5.06
CA THR A 185 -11.16 -17.93 4.88
C THR A 185 -12.16 -16.94 4.29
N GLY A 186 -11.92 -15.63 4.43
CA GLY A 186 -12.84 -14.56 4.04
C GLY A 186 -14.04 -14.41 4.97
N LEU A 187 -14.06 -15.10 6.12
CA LEU A 187 -15.16 -15.08 7.08
C LEU A 187 -14.96 -13.98 8.13
N VAL A 188 -16.05 -13.46 8.69
CA VAL A 188 -15.97 -12.47 9.78
C VAL A 188 -15.33 -13.10 11.02
N GLN A 189 -14.31 -12.44 11.57
CA GLN A 189 -13.63 -12.80 12.82
C GLN A 189 -14.30 -12.10 14.00
N GLY A 190 -15.12 -12.83 14.74
CA GLY A 190 -15.71 -12.34 15.99
C GLY A 190 -16.87 -11.38 15.76
N GLN A 191 -16.59 -10.09 15.66
CA GLN A 191 -17.59 -9.02 15.58
C GLN A 191 -17.67 -8.44 14.16
N ASP A 192 -18.83 -7.90 13.79
CA ASP A 192 -19.11 -7.30 12.49
C ASP A 192 -18.83 -5.78 12.43
N TYR A 193 -18.12 -5.26 13.44
CA TYR A 193 -17.73 -3.86 13.57
C TYR A 193 -16.28 -3.75 14.07
N VAL A 194 -15.74 -2.54 13.95
CA VAL A 194 -14.47 -2.16 14.58
C VAL A 194 -14.71 -1.06 15.61
N THR A 195 -13.74 -0.83 16.49
CA THR A 195 -13.79 0.23 17.51
C THR A 195 -12.81 1.35 17.16
N PRO A 196 -13.02 2.60 17.61
CA PRO A 196 -12.04 3.66 17.48
C PRO A 196 -10.73 3.33 18.21
N ASN A 197 -9.62 3.98 17.82
CA ASN A 197 -8.32 3.80 18.46
C ASN A 197 -8.30 4.41 19.87
N SER A 198 -9.01 5.51 20.07
CA SER A 198 -9.15 6.13 21.39
C SER A 198 -10.41 6.97 21.49
N LEU A 199 -10.90 7.07 22.72
CA LEU A 199 -12.02 7.92 23.11
C LEU A 199 -11.62 8.65 24.40
N THR A 200 -11.65 9.98 24.38
CA THR A 200 -11.23 10.83 25.50
C THR A 200 -12.36 11.75 25.91
N LEU A 201 -12.74 11.70 27.19
CA LEU A 201 -13.74 12.57 27.84
C LEU A 201 -15.14 12.56 27.21
N PHE A 202 -15.44 11.56 26.37
CA PHE A 202 -16.82 11.30 25.95
C PHE A 202 -17.64 10.83 27.14
N GLN A 203 -18.82 11.42 27.28
CA GLN A 203 -19.81 11.01 28.27
C GLN A 203 -21.15 10.82 27.57
N THR A 204 -21.95 9.89 28.07
CA THR A 204 -23.36 9.78 27.69
C THR A 204 -24.16 10.94 28.28
N GLU A 205 -25.37 11.16 27.79
CA GLU A 205 -26.31 12.11 28.41
C GLU A 205 -26.64 11.79 29.88
N SER A 206 -26.50 10.53 30.31
CA SER A 206 -26.61 10.12 31.73
C SER A 206 -25.39 10.52 32.58
N GLY A 207 -24.29 10.96 31.95
CA GLY A 207 -23.06 11.38 32.60
C GLY A 207 -22.00 10.28 32.74
N ASP A 208 -22.28 9.07 32.26
CA ASP A 208 -21.34 7.95 32.29
C ASP A 208 -20.24 8.15 31.25
N TYR A 209 -19.00 7.81 31.59
CA TYR A 209 -17.90 7.87 30.63
C TYR A 209 -18.02 6.73 29.62
N MET A 210 -17.79 7.06 28.35
CA MET A 210 -17.69 6.06 27.28
C MET A 210 -16.23 5.66 27.04
N PHE A 211 -16.05 4.42 26.60
CA PHE A 211 -14.78 3.84 26.17
C PHE A 211 -14.85 3.42 24.69
N PRO A 212 -13.72 3.12 24.03
CA PRO A 212 -13.72 2.69 22.63
C PRO A 212 -14.66 1.51 22.33
N GLU A 213 -14.82 0.58 23.28
CA GLU A 213 -15.69 -0.59 23.14
C GLU A 213 -17.18 -0.23 23.06
N ASP A 214 -17.56 0.96 23.54
CA ASP A 214 -18.92 1.48 23.48
C ASP A 214 -19.26 2.11 22.12
N VAL A 215 -18.31 2.16 21.19
CA VAL A 215 -18.49 2.77 19.86
C VAL A 215 -18.24 1.74 18.77
N HIS A 216 -19.29 1.44 18.01
CA HIS A 216 -19.20 0.51 16.89
C HIS A 216 -19.04 1.31 15.59
N ILE A 217 -18.04 0.94 14.80
CA ILE A 217 -17.75 1.56 13.50
C ILE A 217 -17.93 0.50 12.42
N TYR A 218 -18.80 0.77 11.45
CA TYR A 218 -19.06 -0.10 10.31
C TYR A 218 -18.56 0.54 9.03
N PHE A 219 -17.93 -0.25 8.17
CA PHE A 219 -17.62 0.11 6.79
C PHE A 219 -18.69 -0.51 5.88
N ARG A 220 -19.44 0.35 5.19
CA ARG A 220 -20.49 -0.08 4.27
C ARG A 220 -20.18 0.44 2.88
N GLU A 221 -20.15 -0.45 1.90
CA GLU A 221 -20.20 -0.07 0.50
C GLU A 221 -21.62 0.39 0.15
N ASN A 222 -21.76 1.62 -0.35
CA ASN A 222 -23.01 2.14 -0.85
C ASN A 222 -23.19 1.76 -2.32
N GLN A 223 -23.81 0.61 -2.54
CA GLN A 223 -24.07 0.06 -3.88
C GLN A 223 -25.17 0.80 -4.65
N ASP A 224 -25.95 1.63 -3.96
CA ASP A 224 -27.01 2.43 -4.58
C ASP A 224 -26.48 3.72 -5.22
N ASN A 225 -25.22 4.10 -4.92
CA ASN A 225 -24.56 5.23 -5.56
C ASN A 225 -23.77 4.76 -6.79
N ASP A 226 -24.17 5.25 -7.96
CA ASP A 226 -23.57 4.96 -9.26
C ASP A 226 -22.75 6.13 -9.85
N ASP A 227 -22.44 7.16 -9.06
CA ASP A 227 -21.64 8.30 -9.47
C ASP A 227 -20.24 7.87 -9.96
N ASP A 228 -19.74 8.51 -11.01
CA ASP A 228 -18.39 8.24 -11.53
C ASP A 228 -17.31 8.56 -10.49
N VAL A 229 -17.50 9.65 -9.74
CA VAL A 229 -16.56 10.11 -8.71
C VAL A 229 -16.82 9.37 -7.40
N LYS A 230 -15.81 8.62 -6.95
CA LYS A 230 -15.92 7.82 -5.73
C LYS A 230 -15.88 8.68 -4.48
N SER A 231 -16.59 8.23 -3.46
CA SER A 231 -16.86 9.03 -2.27
C SER A 231 -16.60 8.26 -0.98
N LEU A 232 -16.34 9.04 0.08
CA LEU A 232 -16.31 8.56 1.46
C LEU A 232 -17.24 9.44 2.30
N THR A 233 -18.17 8.80 3.00
CA THR A 233 -19.19 9.48 3.81
C THR A 233 -19.10 9.05 5.27
N PHE A 234 -19.10 10.01 6.19
CA PHE A 234 -19.22 9.76 7.63
C PHE A 234 -20.65 10.00 8.10
N ARG A 235 -21.18 9.06 8.89
CA ARG A 235 -22.48 9.16 9.56
C ARG A 235 -22.34 8.82 11.03
N PHE A 236 -23.10 9.49 11.88
CA PHE A 236 -23.05 9.33 13.33
C PHE A 236 -24.43 9.01 13.87
N TYR A 237 -24.49 8.06 14.79
CA TYR A 237 -25.73 7.60 15.38
C TYR A 237 -25.56 7.35 16.88
N GLY A 238 -26.60 7.66 17.64
CA GLY A 238 -26.73 7.17 19.01
C GLY A 238 -27.28 5.74 19.05
N PRO A 239 -27.73 5.29 20.22
CA PRO A 239 -28.46 4.03 20.36
C PRO A 239 -29.69 4.00 19.44
N ASP A 240 -30.08 2.79 19.02
CA ASP A 240 -31.20 2.52 18.12
C ASP A 240 -31.11 3.24 16.75
N TYR A 241 -29.89 3.58 16.31
CA TYR A 241 -29.62 4.29 15.06
C TYR A 241 -30.30 5.67 14.97
N THR A 242 -30.44 6.35 16.11
CA THR A 242 -30.90 7.75 16.13
C THR A 242 -29.83 8.66 15.51
N PRO A 243 -30.12 9.43 14.44
CA PRO A 243 -29.11 10.28 13.78
C PRO A 243 -28.51 11.33 14.71
N ILE A 244 -27.19 11.48 14.66
CA ILE A 244 -26.46 12.57 15.31
C ILE A 244 -25.92 13.49 14.23
N SER A 245 -26.24 14.79 14.33
CA SER A 245 -25.71 15.77 13.38
C SER A 245 -24.19 15.84 13.45
N PRO A 246 -23.47 15.77 12.32
CA PRO A 246 -22.03 16.03 12.30
C PRO A 246 -21.66 17.44 12.81
N SER A 247 -22.62 18.38 12.88
CA SER A 247 -22.43 19.69 13.50
C SER A 247 -22.25 19.63 15.02
N SER A 248 -22.68 18.55 15.69
CA SER A 248 -22.43 18.33 17.11
C SER A 248 -20.93 18.17 17.42
N PHE A 249 -20.13 17.71 16.47
CA PHE A 249 -18.67 17.70 16.57
C PHE A 249 -18.08 19.05 16.18
N ASN A 250 -18.37 20.06 16.99
CA ASN A 250 -18.16 21.48 16.70
C ASN A 250 -16.69 21.93 16.59
N GLN A 251 -15.73 21.13 17.08
CA GLN A 251 -14.29 21.39 16.97
C GLN A 251 -13.61 20.59 15.85
N THR A 252 -14.35 19.73 15.14
CA THR A 252 -13.78 18.94 14.05
C THR A 252 -13.50 19.82 12.84
N ASP A 253 -12.26 19.81 12.34
CA ASP A 253 -11.90 20.45 11.08
C ASP A 253 -12.36 19.59 9.90
N TRP A 254 -13.67 19.63 9.62
CA TRP A 254 -14.30 18.88 8.55
C TRP A 254 -13.66 19.16 7.18
N ALA A 255 -13.20 20.37 6.92
CA ALA A 255 -12.61 20.73 5.63
C ALA A 255 -11.23 20.08 5.40
N ASN A 256 -10.52 19.71 6.47
CA ASN A 256 -9.19 19.09 6.39
C ASN A 256 -9.10 17.72 7.08
N LEU A 257 -10.23 17.06 7.32
CA LEU A 257 -10.27 15.79 8.06
C LEU A 257 -9.54 14.67 7.31
N ILE A 258 -9.67 14.65 5.98
CA ILE A 258 -9.04 13.67 5.08
C ILE A 258 -8.55 14.38 3.81
N HIS A 259 -7.73 13.70 3.00
CA HIS A 259 -7.43 14.19 1.64
C HIS A 259 -8.59 13.91 0.67
N GLY A 260 -9.70 14.57 0.94
CA GLY A 260 -10.90 14.53 0.12
C GLY A 260 -11.21 15.92 -0.47
N PHE A 261 -12.06 15.92 -1.48
CA PHE A 261 -12.46 17.11 -2.23
C PHE A 261 -13.97 17.31 -2.16
N ASN A 262 -14.44 18.50 -2.55
CA ASN A 262 -15.87 18.83 -2.66
C ASN A 262 -16.68 18.43 -1.42
N MET A 263 -16.19 18.76 -0.22
CA MET A 263 -16.84 18.39 1.03
C MET A 263 -18.29 18.88 1.07
N GLU A 264 -19.21 17.94 1.27
CA GLU A 264 -20.64 18.20 1.47
C GLU A 264 -21.01 17.82 2.90
N LYS A 265 -21.46 18.79 3.69
CA LYS A 265 -21.89 18.59 5.08
C LYS A 265 -23.37 18.91 5.23
N THR A 266 -24.13 17.95 5.74
CA THR A 266 -25.55 18.08 6.08
C THR A 266 -25.75 17.81 7.58
N ASP A 267 -27.00 17.82 8.03
CA ASP A 267 -27.36 17.39 9.39
C ASP A 267 -27.31 15.87 9.57
N GLU A 268 -27.08 15.08 8.52
CA GLU A 268 -27.07 13.62 8.58
C GLU A 268 -25.69 13.01 8.29
N TYR A 269 -24.87 13.71 7.49
CA TYR A 269 -23.59 13.17 7.03
C TYR A 269 -22.56 14.23 6.65
N VAL A 270 -21.31 13.80 6.52
CA VAL A 270 -20.25 14.54 5.83
C VAL A 270 -19.66 13.64 4.75
N LYS A 271 -19.73 14.09 3.49
CA LYS A 271 -19.27 13.36 2.31
C LYS A 271 -18.10 14.10 1.66
N TYR A 272 -17.15 13.34 1.13
CA TYR A 272 -16.04 13.83 0.34
C TYR A 272 -15.93 13.02 -0.94
N ASP A 273 -15.53 13.69 -2.02
CA ASP A 273 -15.01 13.03 -3.22
C ASP A 273 -13.57 12.60 -2.92
N VAL A 274 -13.22 11.35 -3.23
CA VAL A 274 -11.93 10.76 -2.86
C VAL A 274 -11.37 9.91 -3.99
N VAL A 275 -10.08 9.62 -3.90
CA VAL A 275 -9.40 8.65 -4.76
C VAL A 275 -8.97 7.48 -3.89
N TYR A 276 -9.07 6.27 -4.43
CA TYR A 276 -8.62 5.04 -3.77
C TYR A 276 -7.29 4.53 -4.37
N PRO A 277 -6.52 3.73 -3.61
CA PRO A 277 -6.72 3.40 -2.19
C PRO A 277 -6.53 4.61 -1.26
N MET A 278 -7.02 4.53 -0.04
CA MET A 278 -6.82 5.52 1.03
C MET A 278 -6.04 4.86 2.19
N PRO A 279 -4.82 5.32 2.52
CA PRO A 279 -4.07 6.37 1.85
C PRO A 279 -3.56 5.96 0.46
N LEU A 280 -3.35 6.94 -0.43
CA LEU A 280 -2.96 6.71 -1.83
C LEU A 280 -1.55 6.14 -1.98
N VAL A 281 -0.67 6.46 -1.04
CA VAL A 281 0.67 5.91 -0.88
C VAL A 281 0.97 5.86 0.62
N GLU A 282 1.82 4.92 1.03
CA GLU A 282 2.30 4.83 2.41
C GLU A 282 3.29 5.97 2.68
N MET A 283 2.77 7.11 3.13
CA MET A 283 3.58 8.27 3.49
C MET A 283 2.95 9.02 4.66
N LYS A 284 3.82 9.51 5.54
CA LYS A 284 3.38 10.42 6.59
C LYS A 284 2.92 11.74 5.98
N SER A 285 1.70 12.12 6.28
CA SER A 285 1.04 13.36 5.85
C SER A 285 0.25 13.95 7.02
N LYS A 286 -0.44 15.07 6.80
CA LYS A 286 -1.36 15.61 7.81
C LYS A 286 -2.64 14.78 7.98
N TYR A 287 -2.94 13.88 7.03
CA TYR A 287 -4.15 13.05 7.02
C TYR A 287 -3.91 11.61 7.46
N THR A 288 -2.64 11.21 7.58
CA THR A 288 -2.27 9.83 7.90
C THR A 288 -1.72 9.71 9.32
N ASN A 289 -1.74 8.50 9.83
CA ASN A 289 -1.10 8.17 11.09
C ASN A 289 0.44 8.33 11.02
N LYS A 290 1.11 8.06 12.14
CA LYS A 290 2.57 8.26 12.25
C LYS A 290 3.37 7.46 11.21
N ASP A 291 2.90 6.27 10.87
CA ASP A 291 3.55 5.35 9.93
C ASP A 291 3.17 5.64 8.47
N GLY A 292 2.11 6.43 8.25
CA GLY A 292 1.66 6.83 6.90
C GLY A 292 0.81 5.79 6.18
N ASN A 293 0.52 4.65 6.81
CA ASN A 293 -0.17 3.51 6.20
C ASN A 293 -1.69 3.50 6.44
N ARG A 294 -2.20 4.37 7.31
CA ARG A 294 -3.63 4.56 7.58
C ARG A 294 -3.98 6.04 7.61
N ILE A 295 -5.18 6.38 7.19
CA ILE A 295 -5.84 7.66 7.44
C ILE A 295 -6.08 7.79 8.95
N ASN A 296 -5.87 8.97 9.52
CA ASN A 296 -6.18 9.28 10.91
C ASN A 296 -7.21 10.41 10.97
N VAL A 297 -8.41 10.09 11.43
CA VAL A 297 -9.47 11.07 11.65
C VAL A 297 -9.66 11.32 13.13
N ASN A 298 -9.93 12.57 13.49
CA ASN A 298 -10.24 12.97 14.85
C ASN A 298 -11.57 13.71 14.85
N PHE A 299 -12.55 13.21 15.60
CA PHE A 299 -13.84 13.86 15.81
C PHE A 299 -13.83 14.50 17.19
N LEU A 300 -14.01 15.82 17.22
CA LEU A 300 -13.87 16.64 18.42
C LEU A 300 -15.11 17.49 18.66
N TYR A 301 -15.44 17.65 19.94
CA TYR A 301 -16.39 18.65 20.37
C TYR A 301 -15.99 19.24 21.71
N ASP A 302 -16.34 20.51 21.90
CA ASP A 302 -16.23 21.20 23.17
C ASP A 302 -17.62 21.35 23.80
N ARG A 303 -17.68 21.17 25.12
CA ARG A 303 -18.82 21.58 25.96
C ARG A 303 -18.34 22.26 27.24
N ILE A 304 -19.19 23.07 27.86
CA ILE A 304 -18.98 23.62 29.19
C ILE A 304 -19.59 22.68 30.22
N THR A 305 -18.84 22.31 31.25
CA THR A 305 -19.34 21.50 32.37
C THR A 305 -20.20 22.35 33.31
N ALA A 306 -21.01 21.72 34.17
CA ALA A 306 -21.81 22.44 35.18
C ALA A 306 -20.96 23.30 36.13
N SER A 307 -19.68 22.94 36.31
CA SER A 307 -18.70 23.71 37.09
C SER A 307 -18.03 24.86 36.30
N GLY A 308 -18.46 25.12 35.06
CA GLY A 308 -17.96 26.21 34.22
C GLY A 308 -16.65 25.93 33.48
N TYR A 309 -16.09 24.72 33.58
CA TYR A 309 -14.88 24.34 32.84
C TYR A 309 -15.21 23.88 31.43
N ARG A 310 -14.42 24.30 30.46
CA ARG A 310 -14.45 23.74 29.10
C ARG A 310 -13.86 22.32 29.11
N MET A 311 -14.59 21.40 28.51
CA MET A 311 -14.17 20.03 28.29
C MET A 311 -14.13 19.75 26.79
N THR A 312 -12.97 19.31 26.32
CA THR A 312 -12.74 18.91 24.93
C THR A 312 -12.76 17.39 24.86
N SER A 313 -13.74 16.84 24.17
CA SER A 313 -13.88 15.42 23.92
C SER A 313 -13.26 15.08 22.56
N THR A 314 -12.57 13.94 22.46
CA THR A 314 -11.89 13.53 21.22
C THR A 314 -12.05 12.04 20.97
N MET A 315 -12.47 11.68 19.75
CA MET A 315 -12.46 10.32 19.24
C MET A 315 -11.46 10.24 18.09
N SER A 316 -10.45 9.38 18.21
CA SER A 316 -9.48 9.13 17.14
C SER A 316 -9.75 7.77 16.51
N PHE A 317 -9.75 7.73 15.19
CA PHE A 317 -9.92 6.51 14.42
C PHE A 317 -8.94 6.47 13.25
N GLU A 318 -8.22 5.36 13.13
CA GLU A 318 -7.25 5.10 12.08
C GLU A 318 -7.74 3.96 11.19
N PHE A 319 -7.80 4.21 9.89
CA PHE A 319 -8.28 3.23 8.92
C PHE A 319 -7.60 3.33 7.56
N ALA A 320 -7.69 2.28 6.75
CA ALA A 320 -7.38 2.32 5.33
C ALA A 320 -8.55 1.71 4.54
N ILE A 321 -8.74 2.14 3.30
CA ILE A 321 -9.71 1.55 2.37
C ILE A 321 -9.00 1.30 1.06
N TYR A 322 -8.98 0.04 0.62
CA TYR A 322 -8.24 -0.39 -0.55
C TYR A 322 -9.13 -0.55 -1.77
N LYS A 323 -10.35 -1.05 -1.59
CA LYS A 323 -11.31 -1.26 -2.67
C LYS A 323 -11.93 0.07 -3.10
N GLU A 324 -11.83 0.36 -4.39
CA GLU A 324 -12.45 1.53 -5.01
C GLU A 324 -13.98 1.35 -5.06
N ALA A 325 -14.71 2.14 -4.27
CA ALA A 325 -16.17 2.17 -4.25
C ALA A 325 -16.70 3.45 -3.57
N HIS A 326 -18.02 3.59 -3.46
CA HIS A 326 -18.63 4.57 -2.56
C HIS A 326 -18.71 3.97 -1.17
N TRP A 327 -17.97 4.53 -0.21
CA TRP A 327 -17.91 4.00 1.14
C TRP A 327 -18.63 4.90 2.13
N GLU A 328 -19.27 4.28 3.12
CA GLU A 328 -19.83 4.93 4.29
C GLU A 328 -19.19 4.36 5.55
N ILE A 329 -18.62 5.24 6.37
CA ILE A 329 -18.18 4.95 7.73
C ILE A 329 -19.28 5.37 8.68
N ILE A 330 -19.92 4.37 9.28
CA ILE A 330 -21.06 4.55 10.18
C ILE A 330 -20.56 4.37 11.61
N VAL A 331 -20.58 5.45 12.39
CA VAL A 331 -20.17 5.47 13.79
C VAL A 331 -21.43 5.41 14.67
N VAL A 332 -21.53 4.41 15.53
CA VAL A 332 -22.66 4.20 16.44
C VAL A 332 -22.18 4.21 17.88
N PHE A 333 -22.68 5.17 18.68
CA PHE A 333 -22.43 5.25 20.12
C PHE A 333 -23.45 4.38 20.85
N THR A 334 -23.04 3.16 21.22
CA THR A 334 -23.96 2.10 21.69
C THR A 334 -24.30 2.21 23.17
N ALA A 335 -23.41 2.75 24.01
CA ALA A 335 -23.67 2.94 25.43
C ALA A 335 -24.69 4.07 25.73
N GLY A 336 -24.90 5.00 24.80
CA GLY A 336 -25.74 6.16 24.98
C GLY A 336 -25.44 7.26 23.97
N ALA A 337 -26.37 8.19 23.78
CA ALA A 337 -26.08 9.40 22.99
C ALA A 337 -24.96 10.20 23.68
N PRO A 338 -23.96 10.71 22.94
CA PRO A 338 -22.94 11.57 23.52
C PRO A 338 -23.54 12.87 24.06
N LEU A 339 -23.10 13.27 25.24
CA LEU A 339 -23.46 14.54 25.87
C LEU A 339 -22.74 15.68 25.16
N PHE A 340 -23.44 16.35 24.25
CA PHE A 340 -22.98 17.54 23.54
C PHE A 340 -23.37 18.84 24.24
N GLU A 341 -24.43 18.83 25.06
CA GLU A 341 -24.94 20.03 25.73
C GLU A 341 -24.01 20.54 26.85
N ASP A 342 -24.02 21.86 27.03
CA ASP A 342 -23.42 22.51 28.19
C ASP A 342 -24.16 22.10 29.48
N GLY A 343 -23.40 21.91 30.57
CA GLY A 343 -23.95 21.63 31.88
C GLY A 343 -24.78 22.82 32.38
N LYS A 344 -26.02 22.53 32.77
CA LYS A 344 -26.93 23.50 33.40
C LYS A 344 -26.56 23.80 34.84
#